data_AF-A0A5M9TQ64-F1
#
_entry.id   AF-A0A5M9TQ64-F1
#
_cell.length_a   1.000
_cell.length_b   1.000
_cell.length_c   1.000
_cell.angle_alpha   90.00
_cell.angle_beta   90.00
_cell.angle_gamma   90.00
#
_symmetry.space_group_name_H-M   'P 1'
#
loop_
_entity.id
_entity.type
_entity.pdbx_description
1 polymer ?
#
loop_
_entity_poly.entity_id
_entity_poly.type
_entity_poly.pdbx_seq_one_letter_code
_entity_poly.pdbx_strand_id
1 'polypeptide(L)' 'MKQIKVVCVQPFRVFNQSNELIGEVNYSEELVANLYEGSEEYFAADVNGRKVYVGCLDMNGELELEDCFELVEEGADKQ' A
#
# COMPACT_ATOMS: atom_id res chain seq x y z
N MET A 1 -1.76 1.14 -14.87
CA MET A 1 -2.35 0.28 -13.82
C MET A 1 -2.98 1.23 -12.83
N LYS A 2 -4.24 1.02 -12.41
CA LYS A 2 -4.84 1.88 -11.38
C LYS A 2 -4.83 1.20 -10.01
N GLN A 3 -4.86 -0.13 -10.00
CA GLN A 3 -4.65 -0.93 -8.81
C GLN A 3 -3.47 -1.89 -8.93
N ILE A 4 -2.81 -2.12 -7.80
CA ILE A 4 -1.84 -3.19 -7.59
C ILE A 4 -2.26 -4.00 -6.36
N LYS A 5 -1.87 -5.27 -6.34
CA LYS A 5 -2.02 -6.13 -5.17
C LYS A 5 -0.63 -6.39 -4.58
N VAL A 6 -0.49 -6.18 -3.28
CA VAL A 6 0.75 -6.42 -2.55
C VAL A 6 0.52 -7.35 -1.37
N VAL A 7 1.58 -8.01 -0.91
CA VAL A 7 1.59 -8.79 0.33
C VAL A 7 2.58 -8.19 1.30
N CYS A 8 2.19 -8.09 2.57
CA CYS A 8 3.08 -7.62 3.62
C CYS A 8 4.05 -8.72 4.05
N VAL A 9 5.34 -8.47 3.89
CA VAL A 9 6.43 -9.37 4.30
C VAL A 9 7.09 -8.95 5.62
N GLN A 10 6.82 -7.74 6.08
CA GLN A 10 7.28 -7.26 7.37
C GLN A 10 6.17 -6.45 8.07
N PRO A 11 5.53 -6.98 9.13
CA PRO A 11 4.39 -6.32 9.77
C PRO A 11 4.80 -5.00 10.42
N PHE A 12 3.89 -4.02 10.38
CA PHE A 12 4.13 -2.71 10.95
C PHE A 12 2.87 -2.06 11.49
N ARG A 13 3.08 -1.02 12.31
CA ARG A 13 2.03 -0.17 12.88
C ARG A 13 2.44 1.28 12.76
N VAL A 14 1.51 2.12 12.34
CA VAL A 14 1.72 3.57 12.21
C VAL A 14 0.86 4.27 13.25
N PHE A 15 1.48 5.16 14.02
CA PHE A 15 0.82 5.95 15.05
C PHE A 15 0.92 7.44 14.70
N ASN A 16 -0.11 8.22 15.04
CA ASN A 16 -0.04 9.67 14.94
C ASN A 16 0.69 10.30 16.15
N GLN A 17 0.81 11.63 16.18
CA GLN A 17 1.48 12.36 17.27
C GLN A 17 0.79 12.21 18.64
N SER A 18 -0.51 11.87 18.65
CA SER A 18 -1.30 11.57 19.84
C SER A 18 -1.20 10.10 20.27
N ASN A 19 -0.32 9.31 19.64
CA ASN A 19 -0.13 7.88 19.87
C ASN A 19 -1.37 7.02 19.55
N GLU A 20 -2.23 7.51 18.66
CA GLU A 20 -3.38 6.75 18.16
C GLU A 20 -2.95 5.92 16.94
N LEU A 21 -3.39 4.67 16.89
CA LEU A 21 -3.08 3.75 15.80
C LEU A 21 -3.85 4.14 14.53
N ILE A 22 -3.13 4.61 13.51
CA ILE A 22 -3.69 5.09 12.24
C ILE A 22 -3.42 4.13 11.06
N GLY A 23 -2.75 3.01 11.29
CA GLY A 23 -2.59 1.95 10.29
C GLY A 23 -1.88 0.74 10.90
N GLU A 24 -2.30 -0.45 10.52
CA GLU A 24 -1.69 -1.71 10.94
C GLU A 24 -1.77 -2.73 9.82
N VAL A 25 -0.66 -3.36 9.49
CA VAL A 25 -0.62 -4.41 8.47
C VAL A 25 0.11 -5.62 9.05
N ASN A 26 -0.53 -6.78 8.94
CA ASN A 26 0.00 -8.03 9.49
C ASN A 26 0.84 -8.77 8.45
N TYR A 27 1.70 -9.67 8.93
CA TYR A 27 2.50 -10.52 8.06
C TYR A 27 1.58 -11.40 7.19
N SER A 28 1.92 -11.53 5.91
CA SER A 28 1.14 -12.24 4.88
C SER A 28 -0.24 -11.63 4.60
N GLU A 29 -0.54 -10.42 5.08
CA GLU A 29 -1.76 -9.70 4.71
C GLU A 29 -1.65 -9.19 3.28
N GLU A 30 -2.65 -9.50 2.45
CA GLU A 30 -2.74 -9.01 1.09
C GLU A 30 -3.57 -7.72 1.05
N LEU A 31 -3.05 -6.70 0.36
CA LEU A 31 -3.69 -5.41 0.24
C LEU A 31 -3.86 -5.04 -1.24
N VAL A 32 -4.99 -4.40 -1.55
CA VAL A 32 -5.21 -3.78 -2.85
C VAL A 32 -4.96 -2.29 -2.72
N ALA A 33 -3.92 -1.81 -3.38
CA ALA A 33 -3.52 -0.41 -3.37
C ALA A 33 -3.99 0.30 -4.64
N ASN A 34 -4.50 1.51 -4.49
CA ASN A 34 -4.99 2.36 -5.57
C ASN A 34 -3.99 3.49 -5.83
N LEU A 35 -3.70 3.76 -7.11
CA LEU A 35 -2.89 4.88 -7.54
C LEU A 35 -3.68 6.19 -7.37
N TYR A 36 -3.07 7.15 -6.68
CA TYR A 36 -3.52 8.53 -6.68
C TYR A 36 -2.77 9.31 -7.76
N GLU A 37 -3.39 9.44 -8.94
CA GLU A 37 -2.76 10.01 -10.16
C GLU A 37 -2.15 11.42 -9.96
N GLY A 38 -2.63 12.20 -8.97
CA GLY A 38 -2.11 13.53 -8.69
C GLY A 38 -0.76 13.57 -7.95
N SER A 39 -0.40 12.51 -7.23
CA SER A 39 0.89 12.39 -6.53
C SER A 39 1.70 11.17 -6.95
N GLU A 40 1.16 10.33 -7.82
CA GLU A 40 1.78 9.07 -8.27
C GLU A 40 2.00 8.06 -7.12
N GLU A 41 1.27 8.21 -6.02
CA GLU A 41 1.37 7.36 -4.82
C GLU A 41 0.30 6.27 -4.78
N TYR A 42 0.67 5.08 -4.31
CA TYR A 42 -0.23 3.96 -4.05
C TYR A 42 -0.63 3.90 -2.58
N PHE A 43 -1.94 3.79 -2.34
CA PHE A 43 -2.49 3.62 -1.01
C PHE A 43 -3.48 2.47 -0.93
N ALA A 44 -3.38 1.68 0.13
CA ALA A 44 -4.33 0.64 0.48
C ALA A 44 -5.10 1.02 1.75
N ALA A 45 -6.14 0.24 2.05
CA ALA A 45 -6.83 0.28 3.33
C ALA A 45 -6.48 -0.99 4.11
N ASP A 46 -6.14 -0.84 5.39
CA ASP A 46 -5.99 -2.00 6.28
C ASP A 46 -7.34 -2.63 6.65
N VAL A 47 -7.32 -3.68 7.48
CA VAL A 47 -8.53 -4.41 7.92
C VAL A 47 -9.61 -3.53 8.56
N ASN A 48 -9.24 -2.36 9.08
CA ASN A 48 -10.14 -1.41 9.74
C ASN A 48 -10.50 -0.22 8.83
N GLY A 49 -10.11 -0.25 7.55
CA GLY A 49 -10.38 0.82 6.60
C GLY A 49 -9.42 2.02 6.73
N ARG A 50 -8.32 1.90 7.48
CA ARG A 50 -7.36 2.98 7.66
C ARG A 50 -6.37 3.02 6.50
N LYS A 51 -6.05 4.22 6.03
CA LYS A 51 -5.22 4.42 4.84
C LYS A 51 -3.74 4.12 5.16
N VAL A 52 -3.13 3.29 4.34
CA VAL A 52 -1.72 2.87 4.44
C VAL A 52 -1.00 3.19 3.13
N TYR A 53 0.19 3.79 3.24
CA TYR A 53 1.07 4.03 2.10
C TYR A 53 1.77 2.74 1.69
N VAL A 54 1.79 2.44 0.40
CA VAL A 54 2.33 1.18 -0.14
C VAL A 54 3.57 1.42 -0.99
N GLY A 55 3.65 2.56 -1.66
CA GLY A 55 4.72 2.90 -2.61
C GLY A 55 4.29 4.00 -3.57
N CYS A 56 5.08 4.27 -4.59
CA CYS A 56 4.80 5.27 -5.62
C CYS A 56 5.32 4.83 -6.99
N LEU A 57 5.05 5.64 -8.02
CA LEU A 57 5.77 5.60 -9.28
C LEU A 57 6.91 6.61 -9.24
N ASP A 58 8.08 6.22 -9.76
CA ASP A 58 9.21 7.12 -9.96
C ASP A 58 8.99 8.05 -11.17
N MET A 59 9.97 8.91 -11.47
CA MET A 59 9.90 9.84 -12.61
C MET A 59 9.82 9.16 -13.99
N ASN A 60 10.13 7.86 -14.07
CA ASN A 60 10.04 7.06 -15.28
C ASN A 60 8.72 6.25 -15.35
N GLY A 61 7.89 6.32 -14.31
CA GLY A 61 6.67 5.53 -14.17
C GLY A 61 6.92 4.09 -13.68
N GLU A 62 8.09 3.82 -13.12
CA GLU A 62 8.45 2.52 -12.53
C GLU A 62 7.94 2.44 -11.08
N LEU A 63 7.40 1.28 -10.70
CA LEU A 63 6.84 1.08 -9.37
C LEU A 63 7.95 0.92 -8.32
N GLU A 64 7.94 1.80 -7.32
CA GLU A 64 8.76 1.70 -6.11
C GLU A 64 7.86 1.36 -4.91
N LEU A 65 8.02 0.16 -4.35
CA LEU A 65 7.30 -0.28 -3.15
C LEU A 65 8.11 0.01 -1.89
N GLU A 66 7.40 0.26 -0.78
CA GLU A 66 8.02 0.24 0.54
C GLU A 66 8.57 -1.16 0.86
N ASP A 67 9.72 -1.23 1.53
CA ASP A 67 10.48 -2.48 1.82
C ASP A 67 9.66 -3.55 2.55
N CYS A 68 8.55 -3.18 3.18
CA CYS A 68 7.65 -4.07 3.91
C CYS A 68 6.64 -4.81 3.02
N PHE A 69 6.60 -4.50 1.72
CA PHE A 69 5.67 -5.08 0.75
C PHE A 69 6.38 -5.76 -0.41
N GLU A 70 5.76 -6.82 -0.92
CA GLU A 70 6.10 -7.43 -2.20
C GLU A 70 4.90 -7.36 -3.15
N LEU A 71 5.19 -7.13 -4.43
CA LEU A 71 4.18 -7.11 -5.48
C LEU A 71 3.65 -8.52 -5.75
N VAL A 72 2.33 -8.67 -5.74
CA VAL A 72 1.63 -9.92 -6.08
C VAL A 72 1.05 -9.85 -7.50
N GLU A 73 0.38 -8.75 -7.83
CA GLU A 73 -0.30 -8.59 -9.13
C GLU A 73 -0.37 -7.12 -9.54
N GLU A 74 -0.11 -6.85 -10.82
CA GLU A 74 -0.33 -5.55 -11.45
C GLU A 74 -1.69 -5.50 -12.16
N GLY A 75 -2.48 -4.46 -11.92
CA GLY A 75 -3.76 -4.26 -12.60
C GLY A 75 -4.92 -5.07 -12.02
N ALA A 76 -5.05 -5.10 -10.69
CA ALA A 76 -6.14 -5.76 -9.96
C ALA A 76 -7.56 -5.21 -10.26
N ASP A 77 -7.70 -4.25 -11.18
CA ASP A 77 -8.96 -3.68 -11.69
C ASP A 77 -9.86 -4.68 -12.45
N LYS A 78 -9.49 -5.97 -12.55
CA LYS A 78 -10.25 -6.99 -13.27
C LYS A 78 -10.53 -8.24 -12.43
N GLN A 79 -11.64 -8.22 -11.70
CA GLN A 79 -12.59 -9.35 -11.64
C GLN A 79 -14.03 -8.86 -11.69
#